data_AF-A0AA38XHE8-F1
#
_entry.id   AF-A0AA38XHE8-F1
#
_cell.length_a   1.000
_cell.length_b   1.000
_cell.length_c   1.000
_cell.angle_alpha   90.00
_cell.angle_beta   90.00
_cell.angle_gamma   90.00
#
_symmetry.space_group_name_H-M   'P 1'
#
loop_
_entity.id
_entity.type
_entity.pdbx_description
1 polymer ?
#
loop_
_entity_poly.entity_id
_entity_poly.type
_entity_poly.pdbx_seq_one_letter_code
_entity_poly.pdbx_strand_id
1 'polypeptide(L)'
;MAEIPIDPRLVNPADTAFGDAVRAFMRTHAPSANTAHLRGELQGMVDAFATTSQDLEMQQLLHMLHTQYNLEGLLEREFLDILTANVAAYRQSLTARYVQHASRTTDSPYQEQSLKDESDRTNTSAANPTSDGYANPQGLSAATDNDSQSGESTTYIMVTPAEAAALEGENTASIRQTILDLARQRSLNMEHTITGVRPRTRRAAGDNSHQAGNTPTSDLPPLPRHHYPDEPNRCHPPGLAHGMQLKDKDYDWMYKCDLCGHGYRMFSEFQRHFRQQAGLRDGFRIVATDIGARVWYGVDASGSEYMGHLLYHPRGPGRTKHSTVPHPCGPRIALAQKASRLATIAKKKAAAKK
;
A
#
# COMPACT_ATOMS: atom_id res chain seq x y z
N MET A 1 -25.79 -15.26 31.82
CA MET A 1 -24.85 -14.17 32.16
C MET A 1 -25.39 -12.92 31.48
N ALA A 2 -25.66 -11.86 32.24
CA ALA A 2 -26.14 -10.62 31.64
C ALA A 2 -24.99 -9.97 30.86
N GLU A 3 -25.21 -9.66 29.58
CA GLU A 3 -24.29 -8.84 28.80
C GLU A 3 -24.07 -7.54 29.55
N ILE A 4 -22.85 -7.27 30.01
CA ILE A 4 -22.50 -5.95 30.51
C ILE A 4 -22.52 -5.06 29.27
N PRO A 5 -23.46 -4.10 29.16
CA PRO A 5 -23.51 -3.24 28.00
C PRO A 5 -22.23 -2.41 28.00
N ILE A 6 -21.35 -2.68 27.03
CA ILE A 6 -20.19 -1.86 26.77
C ILE A 6 -20.75 -0.50 26.36
N ASP A 7 -20.49 0.53 27.16
CA ASP A 7 -20.96 1.88 26.84
C ASP A 7 -20.36 2.31 25.51
N PRO A 8 -21.16 2.50 24.44
CA PRO A 8 -20.64 2.88 23.13
C PRO A 8 -19.93 4.25 23.14
N ARG A 9 -20.05 5.02 24.23
CA ARG A 9 -19.35 6.30 24.43
C ARG A 9 -17.88 6.14 24.82
N LEU A 10 -17.42 4.93 25.15
CA LEU A 10 -16.01 4.66 25.48
C LEU A 10 -15.15 4.30 24.26
N VAL A 11 -15.75 4.11 23.09
CA VAL A 11 -14.99 3.83 21.87
C VAL A 11 -14.30 5.11 21.42
N ASN A 12 -12.97 5.08 21.34
CA ASN A 12 -12.19 6.19 20.82
C ASN A 12 -12.61 6.46 19.37
N PRO A 13 -13.12 7.65 19.02
CA PRO A 13 -13.56 7.95 17.65
C PRO A 13 -12.41 7.84 16.63
N ALA A 14 -11.15 8.02 17.07
CA ALA A 14 -9.98 7.81 16.22
C ALA A 14 -9.82 6.34 15.81
N ASP A 15 -10.13 5.40 16.69
CA ASP A 15 -10.01 3.96 16.42
C ASP A 15 -11.03 3.52 15.37
N THR A 16 -12.29 3.97 15.51
CA THR A 16 -13.34 3.72 14.53
C THR A 16 -12.99 4.32 13.17
N ALA A 17 -12.54 5.58 13.14
CA ALA A 17 -12.18 6.26 11.90
C ALA A 17 -10.97 5.59 11.21
N PHE A 18 -9.96 5.19 11.99
CA PHE A 18 -8.81 4.45 11.47
C PHE A 18 -9.24 3.09 10.92
N GLY A 19 -10.04 2.33 11.68
CA GLY A 19 -10.58 1.03 11.24
C GLY A 19 -11.35 1.11 9.93
N ASP A 20 -12.22 2.10 9.79
CA ASP A 20 -12.99 2.30 8.57
C ASP A 20 -12.10 2.72 7.39
N ALA A 21 -11.11 3.59 7.62
CA ALA A 21 -10.15 4.01 6.62
C ALA A 21 -9.31 2.83 6.10
N VAL A 22 -8.76 2.00 7.00
CA VAL A 22 -7.98 0.81 6.63
C VAL A 22 -8.82 -0.17 5.81
N ARG A 23 -10.05 -0.48 6.24
CA ARG A 23 -10.95 -1.39 5.51
C ARG A 23 -11.37 -0.81 4.16
N ALA A 24 -11.62 0.49 4.07
CA ALA A 24 -11.92 1.14 2.80
C ALA A 24 -10.73 1.04 1.83
N PHE A 25 -9.54 1.33 2.32
CA PHE A 25 -8.31 1.28 1.52
C PHE A 25 -7.99 -0.12 1.00
N MET A 26 -8.09 -1.15 1.85
CA MET A 26 -7.86 -2.55 1.45
C MET A 26 -8.87 -3.02 0.39
N ARG A 27 -10.08 -2.46 0.38
CA ARG A 27 -11.10 -2.77 -0.64
C ARG A 27 -10.82 -2.07 -1.98
N THR A 28 -10.26 -0.88 -1.97
CA THR A 28 -10.07 -0.06 -3.17
C THR A 28 -8.70 -0.22 -3.81
N HIS A 29 -7.71 -0.74 -3.08
CA HIS A 29 -6.33 -0.86 -3.56
C HIS A 29 -5.86 -2.30 -3.64
N ALA A 30 -5.46 -2.75 -4.83
CA ALA A 30 -4.86 -4.06 -4.99
C ALA A 30 -3.42 -4.10 -4.41
N PRO A 31 -3.00 -5.21 -3.76
CA PRO A 31 -1.67 -5.33 -3.14
C PRO A 31 -0.49 -5.17 -4.12
N SER A 32 -0.68 -5.57 -5.37
CA SER A 32 0.35 -5.53 -6.43
C SER A 32 0.67 -4.12 -6.92
N ALA A 33 -0.12 -3.10 -6.54
CA ALA A 33 0.00 -1.74 -7.05
C ALA A 33 0.81 -0.83 -6.11
N ASN A 34 1.97 -1.27 -5.61
CA ASN A 34 2.83 -0.49 -4.71
C ASN A 34 3.50 0.70 -5.42
N THR A 35 2.67 1.66 -5.81
CA THR A 35 3.04 2.91 -6.46
C THR A 35 3.47 3.92 -5.41
N ALA A 36 4.21 4.96 -5.82
CA ALA A 36 4.58 6.03 -4.89
C ALA A 36 3.37 6.80 -4.34
N HIS A 37 2.29 6.89 -5.11
CA HIS A 37 1.04 7.46 -4.63
C HIS A 37 0.44 6.62 -3.50
N LEU A 38 0.34 5.30 -3.71
CA LEU A 38 -0.11 4.36 -2.69
C LEU A 38 0.76 4.44 -1.43
N ARG A 39 2.09 4.51 -1.58
CA ARG A 39 3.00 4.72 -0.44
C ARG A 39 2.72 6.00 0.33
N GLY A 40 2.31 7.08 -0.34
CA GLY A 40 1.91 8.33 0.30
C GLY A 40 0.65 8.16 1.14
N GLU A 41 -0.34 7.43 0.63
CA GLU A 41 -1.57 7.12 1.38
C GLU A 41 -1.28 6.20 2.58
N LEU A 42 -0.45 5.17 2.39
CA LEU A 42 0.02 4.29 3.47
C LEU A 42 0.78 5.05 4.55
N GLN A 43 1.59 6.05 4.19
CA GLN A 43 2.22 6.94 5.17
C GLN A 43 1.17 7.70 5.99
N GLY A 44 0.13 8.22 5.32
CA GLY A 44 -0.99 8.86 6.02
C GLY A 44 -1.70 7.94 7.01
N MET A 45 -1.84 6.66 6.68
CA MET A 45 -2.38 5.65 7.62
C MET A 45 -1.45 5.39 8.79
N VAL A 46 -0.15 5.24 8.53
CA VAL A 46 0.86 5.09 9.60
C VAL A 46 0.84 6.28 10.55
N ASP A 47 0.72 7.50 10.02
CA ASP A 47 0.66 8.71 10.85
C ASP A 47 -0.66 8.77 11.63
N ALA A 48 -1.79 8.36 11.03
CA ALA A 48 -3.09 8.29 11.69
C ALA A 48 -3.11 7.23 12.82
N PHE A 49 -2.39 6.12 12.68
CA PHE A 49 -2.30 5.11 13.73
C PHE A 49 -1.78 5.70 15.06
N ALA A 50 -0.87 6.67 15.02
CA ALA A 50 -0.34 7.31 16.21
C ALA A 50 -1.40 8.08 17.03
N THR A 51 -2.55 8.41 16.45
CA THR A 51 -3.67 9.10 17.12
C THR A 51 -4.74 8.15 17.68
N THR A 52 -4.62 6.85 17.40
CA THR A 52 -5.50 5.81 17.93
C THR A 52 -5.14 5.43 19.37
N SER A 53 -5.94 4.57 20.00
CA SER A 53 -5.61 3.93 21.29
C SER A 53 -4.38 3.03 21.20
N GLN A 54 -3.96 2.66 19.99
CA GLN A 54 -2.92 1.67 19.71
C GLN A 54 -3.17 0.35 20.44
N ASP A 55 -4.44 0.04 20.70
CA ASP A 55 -4.83 -1.24 21.25
C ASP A 55 -4.54 -2.37 20.27
N LEU A 56 -4.83 -3.58 20.71
CA LEU A 56 -4.56 -4.76 19.93
C LEU A 56 -5.36 -4.82 18.62
N GLU A 57 -6.58 -4.27 18.58
CA GLU A 57 -7.39 -4.23 17.36
C GLU A 57 -6.72 -3.32 16.32
N MET A 58 -6.30 -2.12 16.73
CA MET A 58 -5.60 -1.18 15.86
C MET A 58 -4.25 -1.75 15.40
N GLN A 59 -3.53 -2.44 16.29
CA GLN A 59 -2.29 -3.15 15.94
C GLN A 59 -2.52 -4.26 14.90
N GLN A 60 -3.60 -5.03 15.00
CA GLN A 60 -3.95 -6.05 14.01
C GLN A 60 -4.24 -5.43 12.64
N LEU A 61 -4.96 -4.31 12.60
CA LEU A 61 -5.23 -3.59 11.34
C LEU A 61 -3.93 -3.08 10.70
N LEU A 62 -3.04 -2.48 11.48
CA LEU A 62 -1.74 -2.02 10.98
C LEU A 62 -0.87 -3.19 10.51
N HIS A 63 -0.89 -4.32 11.23
CA HIS A 63 -0.18 -5.53 10.83
C HIS A 63 -0.74 -6.14 9.53
N MET A 64 -2.05 -6.10 9.31
CA MET A 64 -2.66 -6.50 8.04
C MET A 64 -2.18 -5.64 6.88
N LEU A 65 -2.14 -4.31 7.06
CA LEU A 65 -1.57 -3.40 6.06
C LEU A 65 -0.10 -3.73 5.77
N HIS A 66 0.70 -4.00 6.81
CA HIS A 66 2.09 -4.41 6.65
C HIS A 66 2.22 -5.71 5.83
N THR A 67 1.44 -6.73 6.18
CA THR A 67 1.46 -8.03 5.49
C THR A 67 1.09 -7.88 4.02
N GLN A 68 0.14 -7.00 3.71
CA GLN A 68 -0.42 -6.90 2.37
C GLN A 68 0.33 -5.90 1.46
N TYR A 69 0.85 -4.81 2.01
CA TYR A 69 1.44 -3.71 1.22
C TYR A 69 2.92 -3.45 1.49
N ASN A 70 3.54 -4.21 2.40
CA ASN A 70 4.90 -4.02 2.90
C ASN A 70 5.18 -2.57 3.36
N LEU A 71 4.96 -2.33 4.66
CA LEU A 71 5.24 -1.04 5.30
C LEU A 71 6.74 -0.81 5.62
N GLU A 72 7.67 -1.62 5.11
CA GLU A 72 9.10 -1.40 5.30
C GLU A 72 9.56 -0.05 4.72
N GLY A 73 10.27 0.71 5.57
CA GLY A 73 10.72 2.06 5.28
C GLY A 73 9.65 3.14 5.46
N LEU A 74 8.41 2.78 5.80
CA LEU A 74 7.41 3.71 6.35
C LEU A 74 7.36 3.60 7.89
N LEU A 75 7.52 2.39 8.41
CA LEU A 75 7.69 2.10 9.82
C LEU A 75 9.14 1.73 10.16
N GLU A 76 9.55 2.03 11.39
CA GLU A 76 10.83 1.58 11.94
C GLU A 76 10.80 0.05 12.10
N ARG A 77 11.94 -0.61 11.81
CA ARG A 77 12.01 -2.07 11.76
C ARG A 77 11.72 -2.68 13.12
N GLU A 78 12.27 -2.09 14.17
CA GLU A 78 12.07 -2.51 15.56
C GLU A 78 10.58 -2.44 15.95
N PHE A 79 9.87 -1.43 15.46
CA PHE A 79 8.43 -1.31 15.68
C PHE A 79 7.64 -2.41 14.97
N LEU A 80 7.99 -2.74 13.72
CA LEU A 80 7.37 -3.84 12.98
C LEU A 80 7.59 -5.20 13.66
N ASP A 81 8.78 -5.42 14.21
CA ASP A 81 9.11 -6.63 14.96
C ASP A 81 8.24 -6.76 16.23
N ILE A 82 8.10 -5.66 16.99
CA ILE A 82 7.23 -5.61 18.18
C ILE A 82 5.76 -5.83 17.79
N LEU A 83 5.28 -5.15 16.75
CA LEU A 83 3.92 -5.28 16.25
C LEU A 83 3.60 -6.73 15.88
N THR A 84 4.49 -7.38 15.15
CA THR A 84 4.37 -8.78 14.73
C THR A 84 4.36 -9.71 15.94
N ALA A 85 5.26 -9.50 16.91
CA ALA A 85 5.31 -10.29 18.14
C ALA A 85 4.02 -10.17 18.98
N ASN A 86 3.50 -8.96 19.16
CA ASN A 86 2.26 -8.73 19.91
C ASN A 86 1.06 -9.42 19.27
N VAL A 87 0.87 -9.26 17.95
CA VAL A 87 -0.23 -9.88 17.22
C VAL A 87 -0.11 -11.42 17.24
N ALA A 88 1.11 -11.96 17.12
CA ALA A 88 1.36 -13.40 17.22
C ALA A 88 1.06 -13.95 18.62
N ALA A 89 1.54 -13.30 19.67
CA ALA A 89 1.30 -13.69 21.06
C ALA A 89 -0.20 -13.71 21.39
N TYR A 90 -0.95 -12.70 20.92
CA TYR A 90 -2.39 -12.69 21.09
C TYR A 90 -3.09 -13.85 20.38
N ARG A 91 -2.74 -14.13 19.12
CA ARG A 91 -3.31 -15.28 18.37
C ARG A 91 -3.02 -16.61 19.06
N GLN A 92 -1.82 -16.78 19.61
CA GLN A 92 -1.46 -17.96 20.41
C GLN A 92 -2.32 -18.06 21.68
N SER A 93 -2.57 -16.92 22.36
CA SER A 93 -3.41 -16.89 23.56
C SER A 93 -4.86 -17.30 23.27
N LEU A 94 -5.43 -16.85 22.13
CA LEU A 94 -6.77 -17.26 21.70
C LEU A 94 -6.83 -18.75 21.40
N THR A 95 -5.81 -19.28 20.71
CA THR A 95 -5.72 -20.71 20.38
C THR A 95 -5.64 -21.56 21.65
N ALA A 96 -4.81 -21.16 22.62
CA ALA A 96 -4.68 -21.86 23.88
C ALA A 96 -6.01 -21.89 24.67
N ARG A 97 -6.76 -20.78 24.68
CA ARG A 97 -8.10 -20.71 25.31
C ARG A 97 -9.09 -21.63 24.60
N TYR A 98 -9.13 -21.60 23.27
CA TYR A 98 -10.02 -22.47 22.49
C TYR A 98 -9.76 -23.95 22.80
N VAL A 99 -8.49 -24.37 22.84
CA VAL A 99 -8.10 -25.75 23.21
C VAL A 99 -8.54 -26.09 24.64
N GLN A 100 -8.36 -25.18 25.61
CA GLN A 100 -8.82 -25.40 26.99
C GLN A 100 -10.34 -25.56 27.09
N HIS A 101 -11.12 -24.81 26.31
CA HIS A 101 -12.57 -24.92 26.28
C HIS A 101 -13.04 -26.23 25.62
N ALA A 102 -12.39 -26.66 24.53
CA ALA A 102 -12.68 -27.91 23.85
C ALA A 102 -12.40 -29.14 24.73
N SER A 103 -11.31 -29.13 25.50
CA SER A 103 -10.99 -30.22 26.44
C SER A 103 -11.99 -30.32 27.60
N ARG A 104 -12.63 -29.22 28.01
CA ARG A 104 -13.66 -29.25 29.07
C ARG A 104 -15.01 -29.78 28.60
N THR A 105 -15.27 -29.78 27.29
CA THR A 105 -16.56 -30.23 26.74
C THR A 105 -16.61 -31.74 26.52
N THR A 106 -15.45 -32.41 26.47
CA THR A 106 -15.34 -33.85 26.23
C THR A 106 -15.47 -34.72 27.48
N ASP A 107 -15.38 -34.13 28.68
CA ASP A 107 -15.65 -34.82 29.96
C ASP A 107 -17.13 -34.72 30.42
N SER A 108 -18.05 -34.43 29.51
CA SER A 108 -19.49 -34.43 29.83
C SER A 108 -20.00 -35.86 30.02
N PRO A 109 -20.44 -36.27 31.23
CA PRO A 109 -20.78 -37.66 31.56
C PRO A 109 -22.14 -38.14 31.02
N TYR A 110 -22.68 -37.53 29.97
CA TYR A 110 -24.03 -37.80 29.48
C TYR A 110 -24.11 -38.77 28.28
N GLN A 111 -23.01 -39.40 27.86
CA GLN A 111 -22.99 -40.20 26.64
C GLN A 111 -22.75 -41.70 26.86
N GLU A 112 -23.47 -42.31 27.81
CA GLU A 112 -23.45 -43.78 27.97
C GLU A 112 -24.84 -44.43 28.18
N GLN A 113 -25.95 -43.73 27.92
CA GLN A 113 -27.31 -44.30 28.10
C GLN A 113 -28.16 -44.48 26.83
N SER A 114 -27.69 -44.11 25.63
CA SER A 114 -28.53 -44.14 24.42
C SER A 114 -27.97 -45.03 23.30
N LEU A 115 -27.66 -46.30 23.61
CA LEU A 115 -27.22 -47.29 22.60
C LEU A 115 -27.83 -48.69 22.82
N LYS A 116 -29.01 -48.79 23.47
CA LYS A 116 -29.68 -50.08 23.72
C LYS A 116 -31.03 -50.31 23.03
N ASP A 117 -31.65 -49.34 22.35
CA ASP A 117 -33.03 -49.48 21.87
C ASP A 117 -33.24 -49.47 20.34
N GLU A 118 -32.25 -49.89 19.54
CA GLU A 118 -32.38 -49.91 18.08
C GLU A 118 -32.09 -51.28 17.46
N SER A 119 -32.72 -52.33 17.99
CA SER A 119 -32.66 -53.69 17.43
C SER A 119 -33.98 -54.26 16.89
N ASP A 120 -35.10 -53.54 16.98
CA ASP A 120 -36.39 -54.02 16.47
C ASP A 120 -37.02 -53.03 15.48
N ARG A 121 -36.67 -53.17 14.19
CA ARG A 121 -37.54 -52.76 13.07
C ARG A 121 -37.10 -53.41 11.76
N THR A 122 -37.52 -54.66 11.60
CA THR A 122 -37.60 -55.36 10.31
C THR A 122 -38.80 -54.89 9.47
N ASN A 123 -38.60 -54.91 8.15
CA ASN A 123 -39.57 -55.19 7.08
C ASN A 123 -40.77 -54.26 6.92
N THR A 124 -40.86 -53.57 5.77
CA THR A 124 -41.92 -53.84 4.78
C THR A 124 -41.49 -53.35 3.38
N SER A 125 -41.61 -54.26 2.42
CA SER A 125 -41.44 -54.14 0.97
C SER A 125 -42.67 -53.56 0.25
N ALA A 126 -42.44 -52.88 -0.88
CA ALA A 126 -43.29 -52.72 -2.09
C ALA A 126 -43.01 -51.33 -2.70
N ALA A 127 -43.13 -51.01 -3.99
CA ALA A 127 -43.23 -51.69 -5.27
C ALA A 127 -43.06 -50.58 -6.34
N ASN A 128 -42.45 -50.91 -7.47
CA ASN A 128 -42.34 -50.11 -8.71
C ASN A 128 -43.75 -49.79 -9.30
N PRO A 129 -43.97 -48.79 -10.22
CA PRO A 129 -43.34 -48.80 -11.56
C PRO A 129 -43.08 -47.47 -12.32
N THR A 130 -42.09 -47.58 -13.21
CA THR A 130 -41.96 -47.14 -14.61
C THR A 130 -42.89 -46.06 -15.19
N SER A 131 -42.30 -45.05 -15.86
CA SER A 131 -42.79 -44.55 -17.16
C SER A 131 -41.67 -43.87 -17.97
N ASP A 132 -41.58 -44.27 -19.24
CA ASP A 132 -40.85 -43.67 -20.37
C ASP A 132 -41.13 -42.16 -20.51
N GLY A 133 -40.29 -41.27 -21.06
CA GLY A 133 -39.39 -41.38 -22.20
C GLY A 133 -39.88 -40.40 -23.28
N TYR A 134 -39.25 -39.24 -23.45
CA TYR A 134 -39.27 -38.45 -24.69
C TYR A 134 -38.00 -37.61 -24.82
N ALA A 135 -37.29 -37.82 -25.92
CA ALA A 135 -36.23 -36.98 -26.44
C ALA A 135 -36.82 -35.90 -27.36
N ASN A 136 -36.33 -34.66 -27.28
CA ASN A 136 -35.96 -33.89 -28.47
C ASN A 136 -35.05 -32.69 -28.10
N PRO A 137 -34.16 -32.21 -29.00
CA PRO A 137 -33.10 -31.26 -28.70
C PRO A 137 -33.35 -29.84 -29.23
N GLN A 138 -32.36 -28.98 -28.93
CA GLN A 138 -32.05 -27.63 -29.45
C GLN A 138 -32.48 -26.43 -28.61
N GLY A 139 -31.49 -25.60 -28.26
CA GLY A 139 -31.71 -24.18 -27.94
C GLY A 139 -30.79 -23.58 -26.87
N LEU A 140 -29.59 -23.17 -27.27
CA LEU A 140 -28.91 -21.91 -26.93
C LEU A 140 -28.96 -21.32 -25.50
N SER A 141 -27.74 -21.10 -24.97
CA SER A 141 -27.29 -19.95 -24.16
C SER A 141 -27.96 -19.64 -22.81
N ALA A 142 -27.21 -19.87 -21.72
CA ALA A 142 -26.95 -18.84 -20.69
C ALA A 142 -25.88 -19.35 -19.71
N ALA A 143 -24.91 -18.49 -19.45
CA ALA A 143 -23.92 -18.64 -18.39
C ALA A 143 -24.59 -18.48 -17.01
N THR A 144 -24.19 -19.31 -16.06
CA THR A 144 -24.26 -19.01 -14.62
C THR A 144 -23.10 -19.70 -13.92
N ASP A 145 -22.14 -18.89 -13.48
CA ASP A 145 -21.11 -19.25 -12.50
C ASP A 145 -21.79 -19.53 -11.16
N ASN A 146 -21.57 -20.73 -10.62
CA ASN A 146 -21.93 -21.11 -9.25
C ASN A 146 -20.64 -21.16 -8.44
N ASP A 147 -20.23 -20.02 -7.90
CA ASP A 147 -19.13 -19.93 -6.93
C ASP A 147 -19.73 -19.81 -5.53
N SER A 148 -19.85 -20.94 -4.85
CA SER A 148 -20.33 -21.03 -3.47
C SER A 148 -19.19 -20.69 -2.53
N GLN A 149 -19.05 -19.42 -2.17
CA GLN A 149 -18.24 -19.01 -1.02
C GLN A 149 -18.98 -19.39 0.27
N SER A 150 -18.50 -20.44 0.94
CA SER A 150 -18.82 -20.73 2.33
C SER A 150 -18.31 -19.59 3.20
N GLY A 151 -19.23 -18.80 3.75
CA GLY A 151 -18.90 -17.79 4.75
C GLY A 151 -18.37 -18.45 6.03
N GLU A 152 -17.10 -18.22 6.34
CA GLU A 152 -16.55 -18.51 7.67
C GLU A 152 -17.25 -17.59 8.68
N SER A 153 -18.07 -18.18 9.55
CA SER A 153 -18.71 -17.49 10.66
C SER A 153 -17.69 -17.31 11.79
N THR A 154 -17.05 -16.14 11.85
CA THR A 154 -16.18 -15.72 12.95
C THR A 154 -16.96 -15.75 14.27
N THR A 155 -16.67 -16.72 15.12
CA THR A 155 -17.24 -16.82 16.47
C THR A 155 -16.43 -15.94 17.41
N TYR A 156 -17.00 -14.82 17.87
CA TYR A 156 -16.37 -13.92 18.83
C TYR A 156 -16.36 -14.55 20.23
N ILE A 157 -15.17 -14.89 20.74
CA ILE A 157 -14.98 -15.28 22.15
C ILE A 157 -14.78 -13.99 22.95
N MET A 158 -15.79 -13.59 23.73
CA MET A 158 -15.74 -12.40 24.56
C MET A 158 -14.83 -12.63 25.77
N VAL A 159 -13.76 -11.84 25.87
CA VAL A 159 -12.84 -11.81 27.02
C VAL A 159 -13.40 -10.87 28.08
N THR A 160 -13.37 -11.28 29.35
CA THR A 160 -13.90 -10.44 30.43
C THR A 160 -12.94 -9.29 30.78
N PRO A 161 -13.43 -8.12 31.23
CA PRO A 161 -12.57 -6.99 31.63
C PRO A 161 -11.54 -7.34 32.72
N ALA A 162 -11.86 -8.28 33.60
CA ALA A 162 -10.95 -8.77 34.64
C ALA A 162 -9.77 -9.58 34.07
N GLU A 163 -9.96 -10.29 32.95
CA GLU A 163 -8.90 -11.01 32.24
C GLU A 163 -8.05 -10.08 31.36
N ALA A 164 -8.63 -9.00 30.83
CA ALA A 164 -7.89 -7.97 30.10
C ALA A 164 -6.95 -7.17 31.04
N ALA A 165 -7.40 -6.85 32.26
CA ALA A 165 -6.59 -6.15 33.26
C ALA A 165 -5.40 -6.96 33.79
N ALA A 166 -5.44 -8.31 33.72
CA ALA A 166 -4.33 -9.17 34.13
C ALA A 166 -3.23 -9.32 33.07
N LEU A 167 -3.47 -8.85 31.83
CA LEU A 167 -2.53 -8.90 30.69
C LEU A 167 -1.73 -7.59 30.51
N GLU A 168 -2.10 -6.49 31.18
CA GLU A 168 -1.31 -5.26 31.23
C GLU A 168 -0.18 -5.39 32.28
N GLY A 169 0.78 -6.29 32.01
CA GLY A 169 2.03 -6.34 32.76
C GLY A 169 2.95 -5.15 32.43
N GLU A 170 3.91 -4.87 33.31
CA GLU A 170 4.87 -3.73 33.33
C GLU A 170 5.53 -3.38 31.98
N ASN A 171 5.51 -4.30 31.01
CA ASN A 171 6.06 -4.12 29.67
C ASN A 171 5.25 -3.15 28.77
N THR A 172 3.91 -3.10 28.92
CA THR A 172 3.07 -2.19 28.09
C THR A 172 3.22 -0.73 28.50
N ALA A 173 3.46 -0.45 29.79
CA ALA A 173 3.72 0.89 30.29
C ALA A 173 5.05 1.45 29.77
N SER A 174 6.10 0.61 29.72
CA SER A 174 7.42 1.00 29.18
C SER A 174 7.36 1.30 27.68
N ILE A 175 6.61 0.50 26.92
CA ILE A 175 6.42 0.70 25.48
C ILE A 175 5.58 1.96 25.21
N ARG A 176 4.48 2.18 25.94
CA ARG A 176 3.68 3.42 25.85
C ARG A 176 4.55 4.67 26.12
N GLN A 177 5.41 4.61 27.14
CA GLN A 177 6.29 5.73 27.47
C GLN A 177 7.33 5.99 26.36
N THR A 178 7.91 4.93 25.78
CA THR A 178 8.87 5.04 24.68
C THR A 178 8.24 5.68 23.43
N ILE A 179 7.00 5.30 23.08
CA ILE A 179 6.27 5.85 21.93
C ILE A 179 5.92 7.33 22.17
N LEU A 180 5.49 7.70 23.38
CA LEU A 180 5.19 9.10 23.73
C LEU A 180 6.44 9.99 23.69
N ASP A 181 7.60 9.46 24.12
CA ASP A 181 8.86 10.21 24.08
C ASP A 181 9.37 10.42 22.65
N LEU A 182 9.21 9.43 21.76
CA LEU A 182 9.49 9.54 20.32
C LEU A 182 8.58 10.59 19.62
N ALA A 183 7.28 10.59 19.94
CA ALA A 183 6.33 11.57 19.42
C ALA A 183 6.70 13.01 19.87
N ARG A 184 7.08 13.18 21.14
CA ARG A 184 7.52 14.47 21.68
C ARG A 184 8.81 14.97 21.02
N GLN A 185 9.79 14.10 20.77
CA GLN A 185 11.02 14.46 20.04
C GLN A 185 10.75 14.95 18.61
N ARG A 186 9.79 14.34 17.90
CA ARG A 186 9.42 14.76 16.54
C ARG A 186 8.74 16.13 16.51
N SER A 187 7.87 16.43 17.48
CA SER A 187 7.21 17.73 17.58
C SER A 187 8.19 18.89 17.78
N LEU A 188 9.20 18.71 18.64
CA LEU A 188 10.20 19.75 18.93
C LEU A 188 11.10 20.06 17.72
N ASN A 189 11.34 19.09 16.85
CA ASN A 189 12.14 19.29 15.64
C ASN A 189 11.38 20.06 14.54
N MET A 190 10.05 20.11 14.61
CA MET A 190 9.22 20.76 13.59
C MET A 190 9.11 22.28 13.79
N GLU A 191 9.20 22.76 15.03
CA GLU A 191 9.06 24.20 15.36
C GLU A 191 10.28 25.06 14.95
N HIS A 192 11.45 24.46 14.76
CA HIS A 192 12.68 25.19 14.39
C HIS A 192 12.80 25.59 12.90
N THR A 193 11.81 25.26 12.05
CA THR A 193 11.93 25.48 10.59
C THR A 193 11.13 26.69 10.06
N ILE A 194 10.32 27.37 10.88
CA ILE A 194 9.39 28.41 10.40
C ILE A 194 9.63 29.76 11.08
N THR A 195 10.79 30.39 10.88
CA THR A 195 10.91 31.84 11.06
C THR A 195 11.86 32.45 10.03
N GLY A 196 11.32 33.27 9.12
CA GLY A 196 12.11 34.25 8.38
C GLY A 196 12.10 34.15 6.85
N VAL A 197 10.98 34.47 6.20
CA VAL A 197 11.02 34.94 4.80
C VAL A 197 10.07 36.13 4.64
N ARG A 198 10.65 37.31 4.36
CA ARG A 198 9.89 38.53 4.04
C ARG A 198 9.30 38.45 2.63
N PRO A 199 8.05 38.89 2.41
CA PRO A 199 7.43 38.87 1.09
C PRO A 199 7.99 40.00 0.20
N ARG A 200 8.55 39.63 -0.94
CA ARG A 200 8.91 40.55 -2.03
C ARG A 200 7.75 40.59 -3.03
N THR A 201 7.05 41.72 -3.10
CA THR A 201 6.02 41.96 -4.10
C THR A 201 6.69 42.19 -5.47
N ARG A 202 6.50 41.25 -6.41
CA ARG A 202 6.84 41.43 -7.83
C ARG A 202 5.59 41.29 -8.69
N ARG A 203 5.47 42.24 -9.61
CA ARG A 203 4.38 42.47 -10.57
C ARG A 203 4.00 41.21 -11.36
N ALA A 204 2.70 41.01 -11.49
CA ALA A 204 2.06 39.99 -12.29
C ALA A 204 2.12 40.35 -13.79
N ALA A 205 2.93 39.60 -14.54
CA ALA A 205 2.68 39.32 -15.94
C ALA A 205 2.62 37.78 -16.02
N GLY A 206 1.45 37.24 -16.37
CA GLY A 206 1.14 35.82 -16.31
C GLY A 206 1.90 35.02 -17.38
N ASP A 207 3.04 34.48 -17.00
CA ASP A 207 3.77 33.48 -17.78
C ASP A 207 3.24 32.09 -17.42
N ASN A 208 2.16 31.68 -18.08
CA ASN A 208 1.51 30.37 -17.89
C ASN A 208 2.41 29.18 -18.33
N SER A 209 3.57 29.45 -18.93
CA SER A 209 4.55 28.44 -19.36
C SER A 209 5.07 27.59 -18.17
N HIS A 210 5.04 28.13 -16.95
CA HIS A 210 5.51 27.40 -15.77
C HIS A 210 4.56 26.31 -15.26
N GLN A 211 3.29 26.30 -15.67
CA GLN A 211 2.29 25.35 -15.15
C GLN A 211 2.23 24.03 -15.92
N ALA A 212 2.58 24.02 -17.22
CA ALA A 212 2.43 22.84 -18.06
C ALA A 212 3.27 21.63 -17.59
N GLY A 213 4.41 21.88 -16.94
CA GLY A 213 5.28 20.81 -16.41
C GLY A 213 4.86 20.24 -15.05
N ASN A 214 3.87 20.84 -14.37
CA ASN A 214 3.46 20.46 -13.02
C ASN A 214 1.97 20.06 -12.94
N THR A 215 1.33 19.76 -14.08
CA THR A 215 -0.04 19.25 -14.09
C THR A 215 -0.14 18.04 -13.14
N PRO A 216 -1.05 18.03 -12.16
CA PRO A 216 -1.27 16.89 -11.27
C PRO A 216 -1.46 15.58 -12.04
N THR A 217 -1.01 14.46 -11.48
CA THR A 217 -1.18 13.14 -12.13
C THR A 217 -2.64 12.70 -12.16
N SER A 218 -3.46 13.17 -11.21
CA SER A 218 -4.91 12.97 -11.19
C SER A 218 -5.63 13.49 -12.44
N ASP A 219 -5.07 14.50 -13.10
CA ASP A 219 -5.74 15.19 -14.21
C ASP A 219 -5.37 14.57 -15.56
N LEU A 220 -4.48 13.58 -15.56
CA LEU A 220 -4.09 12.86 -16.76
C LEU A 220 -5.00 11.66 -16.95
N PRO A 221 -5.27 11.26 -18.21
CA PRO A 221 -6.00 10.03 -18.48
C PRO A 221 -5.30 8.86 -17.79
N PRO A 222 -6.02 7.87 -17.27
CA PRO A 222 -5.40 6.71 -16.64
C PRO A 222 -4.42 6.07 -17.62
N LEU A 223 -3.27 5.63 -17.10
CA LEU A 223 -2.30 4.91 -17.91
C LEU A 223 -2.96 3.67 -18.53
N PRO A 224 -2.66 3.35 -19.81
CA PRO A 224 -3.17 2.15 -20.45
C PRO A 224 -2.89 0.92 -19.59
N ARG A 225 -3.94 0.20 -19.21
CA ARG A 225 -3.81 -1.12 -18.59
C ARG A 225 -3.56 -2.11 -19.71
N HIS A 226 -2.30 -2.41 -19.95
CA HIS A 226 -1.96 -3.51 -20.84
C HIS A 226 -2.12 -4.81 -20.08
N HIS A 227 -3.16 -5.58 -20.40
CA HIS A 227 -3.31 -6.94 -19.91
C HIS A 227 -2.72 -7.88 -20.97
N TYR A 228 -1.54 -8.44 -20.69
CA TYR A 228 -0.99 -9.56 -21.45
C TYR A 228 -1.35 -10.85 -20.71
N PRO A 229 -2.24 -11.69 -21.25
CA PRO A 229 -2.69 -12.92 -20.60
C PRO A 229 -1.51 -13.84 -20.23
N ASP A 230 -0.50 -13.88 -21.09
CA ASP A 230 0.66 -14.77 -20.95
C ASP A 230 1.77 -14.17 -20.06
N GLU A 231 1.74 -12.87 -19.79
CA GLU A 231 2.79 -12.16 -19.04
C GLU A 231 2.17 -11.06 -18.16
N PRO A 232 1.51 -11.40 -17.04
CA PRO A 232 0.75 -10.44 -16.22
C PRO A 232 1.61 -9.33 -15.60
N ASN A 233 2.93 -9.53 -15.51
CA ASN A 233 3.87 -8.55 -14.97
C ASN A 233 4.45 -7.61 -16.04
N ARG A 234 4.20 -7.88 -17.33
CA ARG A 234 4.69 -7.04 -18.42
C ARG A 234 3.76 -5.84 -18.59
N CYS A 235 4.32 -4.65 -18.54
CA CYS A 235 3.62 -3.38 -18.66
C CYS A 235 3.87 -2.67 -20.00
N HIS A 236 4.74 -3.20 -20.86
CA HIS A 236 4.97 -2.69 -22.22
C HIS A 236 4.57 -3.70 -23.31
N PRO A 237 4.17 -3.27 -24.51
CA PRO A 237 3.86 -4.20 -25.59
C PRO A 237 5.06 -5.07 -26.01
N PRO A 238 4.81 -6.31 -26.44
CA PRO A 238 5.86 -7.17 -27.00
C PRO A 238 6.51 -6.47 -28.21
N GLY A 239 7.83 -6.62 -28.35
CA GLY A 239 8.60 -6.00 -29.43
C GLY A 239 9.08 -4.56 -29.16
N LEU A 240 8.75 -3.95 -28.01
CA LEU A 240 9.24 -2.60 -27.67
C LEU A 240 10.72 -2.51 -27.27
N ALA A 241 11.48 -3.62 -27.29
CA ALA A 241 12.93 -3.58 -27.12
C ALA A 241 13.64 -2.67 -28.16
N HIS A 242 12.96 -2.34 -29.27
CA HIS A 242 13.43 -1.45 -30.34
C HIS A 242 12.60 -0.16 -30.42
N GLY A 243 11.89 0.19 -29.35
CA GLY A 243 10.99 1.34 -29.30
C GLY A 243 11.67 2.61 -29.81
N MET A 244 10.96 3.33 -30.68
CA MET A 244 11.40 4.61 -31.22
C MET A 244 11.66 5.56 -30.05
N GLN A 245 12.94 5.86 -29.78
CA GLN A 245 13.28 6.97 -28.90
C GLN A 245 12.76 8.24 -29.59
N LEU A 246 11.99 9.05 -28.86
CA LEU A 246 11.72 10.43 -29.27
C LEU A 246 13.05 11.02 -29.74
N LYS A 247 13.10 11.52 -30.98
CA LYS A 247 14.32 12.16 -31.45
C LYS A 247 14.56 13.32 -30.48
N ASP A 248 15.82 13.59 -30.11
CA ASP A 248 16.19 14.69 -29.22
C ASP A 248 15.65 16.08 -29.66
N LYS A 249 15.06 16.16 -30.87
CA LYS A 249 14.47 17.34 -31.48
C LYS A 249 12.94 17.44 -31.38
N ASP A 250 12.23 16.42 -30.88
CA ASP A 250 10.77 16.46 -30.72
C ASP A 250 10.41 17.20 -29.41
N TYR A 251 10.70 18.50 -29.40
CA TYR A 251 10.60 19.39 -28.23
C TYR A 251 9.18 19.71 -27.76
N ASP A 252 8.17 19.21 -28.46
CA ASP A 252 6.76 19.43 -28.11
C ASP A 252 6.24 18.41 -27.09
N TRP A 253 7.09 17.47 -26.66
CA TRP A 253 6.75 16.48 -25.64
C TRP A 253 7.69 16.58 -24.43
N MET A 254 7.16 16.29 -23.25
CA MET A 254 7.90 16.20 -22.00
C MET A 254 7.66 14.86 -21.33
N TYR A 255 8.71 14.29 -20.74
CA TYR A 255 8.65 13.11 -19.90
C TYR A 255 8.19 13.49 -18.50
N LYS A 256 7.01 13.02 -18.07
CA LYS A 256 6.53 13.24 -16.71
C LYS A 256 7.03 12.15 -15.79
N CYS A 257 7.68 12.54 -14.70
CA CYS A 257 8.04 11.59 -13.65
C CYS A 257 6.77 11.07 -12.96
N ASP A 258 6.64 9.74 -12.86
CA ASP A 258 5.51 9.06 -12.21
C ASP A 258 5.53 9.22 -10.68
N LEU A 259 6.66 9.57 -10.09
CA LEU A 259 6.82 9.73 -8.65
C LEU A 259 6.49 11.14 -8.16
N CYS A 260 7.04 12.16 -8.79
CA CYS A 260 6.86 13.56 -8.37
C CYS A 260 6.00 14.39 -9.32
N GLY A 261 5.62 13.86 -10.48
CA GLY A 261 4.82 14.57 -11.47
C GLY A 261 5.59 15.64 -12.26
N HIS A 262 6.89 15.83 -12.03
CA HIS A 262 7.67 16.85 -12.74
C HIS A 262 7.92 16.46 -14.20
N GLY A 263 7.66 17.38 -15.12
CA GLY A 263 7.94 17.24 -16.54
C GLY A 263 9.39 17.59 -16.92
N TYR A 264 10.00 16.76 -17.76
CA TYR A 264 11.34 16.97 -18.32
C TYR A 264 11.27 17.04 -19.84
N ARG A 265 11.81 18.10 -20.44
CA ARG A 265 11.79 18.26 -21.91
C ARG A 265 12.82 17.40 -22.62
N MET A 266 13.98 17.21 -21.99
CA MET A 266 15.07 16.43 -22.57
C MET A 266 15.13 15.06 -21.91
N PHE A 267 15.29 14.03 -22.75
CA PHE A 267 15.45 12.64 -22.29
C PHE A 267 16.63 12.50 -21.31
N SER A 268 17.76 13.14 -21.61
CA SER A 268 18.94 13.11 -20.76
C SER A 268 18.71 13.72 -19.36
N GLU A 269 17.87 14.74 -19.25
CA GLU A 269 17.49 15.33 -17.95
C GLU A 269 16.56 14.42 -17.18
N PHE A 270 15.58 13.81 -17.85
CA PHE A 270 14.69 12.82 -17.27
C PHE A 270 15.48 11.61 -16.73
N GLN A 271 16.41 11.08 -17.52
CA GLN A 271 17.25 9.96 -17.09
C GLN A 271 18.21 10.36 -15.96
N ARG A 272 18.72 11.61 -15.97
CA ARG A 272 19.53 12.15 -14.86
C ARG A 272 18.69 12.26 -13.58
N HIS A 273 17.42 12.63 -13.68
CA HIS A 273 16.51 12.72 -12.55
C HIS A 273 16.38 11.38 -11.81
N PHE A 274 16.16 10.27 -12.54
CA PHE A 274 16.12 8.94 -11.92
C PHE A 274 17.48 8.50 -11.35
N ARG A 275 18.58 8.74 -12.07
CA ARG A 275 19.93 8.42 -11.58
C ARG A 275 20.29 9.14 -10.28
N GLN A 276 19.73 10.33 -10.04
CA GLN A 276 19.98 11.10 -8.81
C GLN A 276 19.08 10.66 -7.63
N GLN A 277 18.06 9.86 -7.88
CA GLN A 277 17.25 9.25 -6.81
C GLN A 277 17.92 7.97 -6.34
N ALA A 278 18.92 8.12 -5.47
CA ALA A 278 19.67 7.00 -4.92
C ALA A 278 18.73 5.92 -4.35
N GLY A 279 18.91 4.67 -4.80
CA GLY A 279 18.29 3.48 -4.23
C GLY A 279 16.83 3.22 -4.63
N LEU A 280 16.23 4.02 -5.51
CA LEU A 280 14.81 3.79 -5.87
C LEU A 280 14.63 2.94 -7.13
N ARG A 281 15.47 3.13 -8.15
CA ARG A 281 15.40 2.44 -9.45
C ARG A 281 16.80 2.36 -10.07
N ASP A 282 17.68 1.60 -9.45
CA ASP A 282 19.06 1.50 -9.91
C ASP A 282 19.11 0.91 -11.32
N GLY A 283 19.87 1.57 -12.21
CA GLY A 283 19.95 1.19 -13.62
C GLY A 283 18.72 1.52 -14.47
N PHE A 284 17.80 2.36 -13.99
CA PHE A 284 16.64 2.80 -14.76
C PHE A 284 17.01 3.39 -16.14
N ARG A 285 16.33 2.89 -17.17
CA ARG A 285 16.38 3.39 -18.55
C ARG A 285 15.00 3.34 -19.19
N ILE A 286 14.68 4.34 -20.03
CA ILE A 286 13.51 4.26 -20.90
C ILE A 286 13.83 3.29 -22.02
N VAL A 287 12.94 2.34 -22.26
CA VAL A 287 13.04 1.37 -23.36
C VAL A 287 12.26 1.82 -24.58
N ALA A 288 11.14 2.53 -24.38
CA ALA A 288 10.31 2.97 -25.48
C ALA A 288 9.42 4.16 -25.13
N THR A 289 8.97 4.86 -26.16
CA THR A 289 7.96 5.93 -26.06
C THR A 289 6.88 5.73 -27.10
N ASP A 290 5.62 5.86 -26.70
CA ASP A 290 4.47 5.84 -27.58
C ASP A 290 3.78 7.21 -27.51
N ILE A 291 3.97 8.00 -28.57
CA ILE A 291 3.41 9.35 -28.69
C ILE A 291 1.88 9.29 -28.86
N GLY A 292 1.36 8.26 -29.54
CA GLY A 292 -0.07 8.09 -29.76
C GLY A 292 -0.79 7.81 -28.44
N ALA A 293 -0.24 6.92 -27.63
CA ALA A 293 -0.74 6.64 -26.28
C ALA A 293 -0.36 7.72 -25.25
N ARG A 294 0.62 8.58 -25.56
CA ARG A 294 1.23 9.57 -24.66
C ARG A 294 1.85 8.92 -23.42
N VAL A 295 2.60 7.84 -23.63
CA VAL A 295 3.21 7.03 -22.57
C VAL A 295 4.69 6.79 -22.86
N TRP A 296 5.52 6.82 -21.82
CA TRP A 296 6.88 6.29 -21.85
C TRP A 296 6.93 4.99 -21.06
N TYR A 297 7.80 4.07 -21.48
CA TYR A 297 8.06 2.78 -20.83
C TYR A 297 9.52 2.70 -20.42
N GLY A 298 9.79 2.25 -19.20
CA GLY A 298 11.15 2.09 -18.67
C GLY A 298 11.34 0.78 -17.95
N VAL A 299 12.60 0.39 -17.81
CA VAL A 299 13.03 -0.79 -17.05
C VAL A 299 14.22 -0.42 -16.18
N ASP A 300 14.36 -1.03 -15.01
CA ASP A 300 15.55 -0.89 -14.17
C ASP A 300 16.52 -2.08 -14.29
N ALA A 301 17.58 -2.10 -13.49
CA ALA A 301 18.56 -3.19 -13.49
C ALA A 301 18.00 -4.53 -12.99
N SER A 302 16.92 -4.50 -12.21
CA SER A 302 16.24 -5.71 -11.73
C SER A 302 15.30 -6.32 -12.77
N GLY A 303 15.06 -5.62 -13.87
CA GLY A 303 14.05 -5.99 -14.86
C GLY A 303 12.64 -5.55 -14.47
N SER A 304 12.48 -4.74 -13.42
CA SER A 304 11.18 -4.16 -13.06
C SER A 304 10.78 -3.17 -14.14
N GLU A 305 9.53 -3.30 -14.61
CA GLU A 305 8.99 -2.45 -15.67
C GLU A 305 8.20 -1.28 -15.10
N TYR A 306 8.27 -0.14 -15.78
CA TYR A 306 7.64 1.11 -15.38
C TYR A 306 6.98 1.78 -16.58
N MET A 307 5.94 2.55 -16.31
CA MET A 307 5.29 3.39 -17.30
C MET A 307 4.95 4.76 -16.70
N GLY A 308 4.89 5.78 -17.54
CA GLY A 308 4.41 7.09 -17.14
C GLY A 308 4.01 7.96 -18.32
N HIS A 309 3.52 9.16 -18.03
CA HIS A 309 2.93 10.01 -19.07
C HIS A 309 3.96 10.82 -19.86
N LEU A 310 3.65 11.03 -21.13
CA LEU A 310 4.20 12.10 -21.96
C LEU A 310 3.22 13.27 -21.97
N LEU A 311 3.71 14.46 -21.66
CA LEU A 311 2.92 15.69 -21.70
C LEU A 311 3.21 16.46 -22.98
N TYR A 312 2.16 16.93 -23.64
CA TYR A 312 2.32 17.88 -24.74
C TYR A 312 2.67 19.26 -24.17
N HIS A 313 3.82 19.79 -24.57
CA HIS A 313 4.28 21.12 -24.21
C HIS A 313 4.74 21.83 -25.48
N PRO A 314 3.83 22.57 -26.17
CA PRO A 314 4.19 23.25 -27.41
C PRO A 314 5.36 24.19 -27.17
N ARG A 315 6.23 24.37 -28.16
CA ARG A 315 7.32 25.35 -28.15
C ARG A 315 6.84 26.77 -27.81
N GLY A 316 6.83 27.09 -26.52
CA GLY A 316 6.88 28.47 -26.06
C GLY A 316 8.29 29.03 -26.24
N PRO A 317 8.46 30.31 -26.63
CA PRO A 317 9.77 30.97 -26.75
C PRO A 317 10.50 31.18 -25.41
N GLY A 318 9.97 30.67 -24.28
CA GLY A 318 10.63 30.72 -22.99
C GLY A 318 11.49 29.49 -22.74
N ARG A 319 12.77 29.68 -22.42
CA ARG A 319 13.46 28.71 -21.56
C ARG A 319 12.67 28.65 -20.27
N THR A 320 12.00 27.54 -20.00
CA THR A 320 11.42 27.31 -18.68
C THR A 320 12.56 27.45 -17.68
N LYS A 321 12.49 28.46 -16.82
CA LYS A 321 13.38 28.53 -15.66
C LYS A 321 13.33 27.17 -14.98
N HIS A 322 14.49 26.63 -14.61
CA HIS A 322 14.58 25.36 -13.90
C HIS A 322 13.63 25.40 -12.70
N SER A 323 12.49 24.72 -12.81
CA SER A 323 11.55 24.61 -11.71
C SER A 323 12.14 23.67 -10.69
N THR A 324 11.90 23.98 -9.42
CA THR A 324 12.29 23.09 -8.32
C THR A 324 11.55 21.77 -8.49
N VAL A 325 12.26 20.65 -8.37
CA VAL A 325 11.65 19.32 -8.42
C VAL A 325 10.77 19.14 -7.16
N PRO A 326 9.47 18.84 -7.30
CA PRO A 326 8.57 18.64 -6.18
C PRO A 326 8.88 17.38 -5.36
N HIS A 327 8.26 17.27 -4.19
CA HIS A 327 8.27 16.06 -3.38
C HIS A 327 7.62 14.89 -4.15
N PRO A 328 8.10 13.63 -4.01
CA PRO A 328 9.17 13.15 -3.12
C PRO A 328 10.58 13.24 -3.69
N CYS A 329 10.75 13.58 -4.96
CA CYS A 329 12.04 13.47 -5.64
C CYS A 329 13.00 14.61 -5.29
N GLY A 330 12.48 15.84 -5.10
CA GLY A 330 13.29 17.03 -4.81
C GLY A 330 14.27 16.86 -3.64
N PRO A 331 13.80 16.53 -2.43
CA PRO A 331 14.68 16.33 -1.28
C PRO A 331 15.72 15.24 -1.48
N ARG A 332 15.33 14.10 -2.10
CA ARG A 332 16.24 12.98 -2.37
C ARG A 332 17.37 13.39 -3.31
N ILE A 333 17.03 14.08 -4.39
CA ILE A 333 18.00 14.61 -5.35
C ILE A 333 18.94 15.62 -4.68
N ALA A 334 18.41 16.52 -3.85
CA ALA A 334 19.22 17.48 -3.12
C ALA A 334 20.23 16.80 -2.17
N LEU A 335 19.80 15.74 -1.47
CA LEU A 335 20.68 14.93 -0.61
C LEU A 335 21.78 14.22 -1.42
N ALA A 336 21.43 13.58 -2.53
CA ALA A 336 22.40 12.91 -3.41
C ALA A 336 23.42 13.88 -4.02
N GLN A 337 22.97 15.07 -4.43
CA GLN A 337 23.84 16.14 -4.93
C GLN A 337 24.76 16.67 -3.83
N LYS A 338 24.25 16.86 -2.60
CA LYS A 338 25.06 17.26 -1.43
C LYS A 338 26.13 16.23 -1.13
N ALA A 339 25.79 14.94 -1.11
CA ALA A 339 26.75 13.85 -0.89
C ALA A 339 27.85 13.83 -1.97
N SER A 340 27.48 13.96 -3.24
CA SER A 340 28.42 14.02 -4.37
C SER A 340 29.37 15.22 -4.28
N ARG A 341 28.87 16.38 -3.85
CA ARG A 341 29.68 17.59 -3.65
C ARG A 341 30.67 17.40 -2.49
N LEU A 342 30.24 16.81 -1.37
CA LEU A 342 31.11 16.52 -0.24
C LEU A 342 32.22 15.53 -0.61
N ALA A 343 31.89 14.47 -1.35
CA ALA A 343 32.86 13.50 -1.85
C ALA A 343 33.92 14.17 -2.76
N THR A 344 33.49 15.07 -3.65
CA THR A 344 34.39 15.83 -4.52
C THR A 344 35.32 16.74 -3.72
N ILE A 345 34.81 17.43 -2.68
CA ILE A 345 35.61 18.27 -1.79
C ILE A 345 36.63 17.42 -1.03
N ALA A 346 36.23 16.26 -0.50
CA ALA A 346 37.12 15.34 0.20
C ALA A 346 38.24 14.84 -0.72
N LYS A 347 37.93 14.45 -1.96
CA LYS A 347 38.91 14.04 -2.97
C LYS A 347 39.91 15.15 -3.30
N LYS A 348 39.43 16.39 -3.49
CA LYS A 348 40.31 17.55 -3.73
C LYS A 348 41.22 17.84 -2.54
N LYS A 349 40.71 17.77 -1.32
CA LYS A 349 41.51 17.93 -0.09
C LYS A 349 42.58 16.83 0.05
N ALA A 350 42.26 15.59 -0.31
CA ALA A 350 43.22 14.49 -0.31
C ALA A 350 44.31 14.67 -1.37
N ALA A 351 43.96 15.17 -2.55
CA ALA A 351 44.91 15.46 -3.61
C ALA A 351 45.87 16.62 -3.26
N ALA A 352 45.41 17.64 -2.55
CA ALA A 352 46.23 18.79 -2.14
C ALA A 352 47.22 18.49 -1.00
N LYS A 353 47.10 17.33 -0.34
CA LYS A 353 48.05 16.89 0.70
C LYS A 353 49.19 16.03 0.16
N LYS A 354 49.09 15.60 -1.10
CA LYS A 354 50.16 14.92 -1.83
C LYS A 354 50.98 15.97 -2.55
#